data_AF-A0A7U6QMV7-F1
#
_entry.id   AF-A0A7U6QMV7-F1
#
_cell.length_a   1.000
_cell.length_b   1.000
_cell.length_c   1.000
_cell.angle_alpha   90.00
_cell.angle_beta   90.00
_cell.angle_gamma   90.00
#
_symmetry.space_group_name_H-M   'P 1'
#
loop_
_entity.id
_entity.type
_entity.pdbx_description
1 polymer ?
#
loop_
_entity_poly.entity_id
_entity_poly.type
_entity_poly.pdbx_seq_one_letter_code
_entity_poly.pdbx_strand_id
1 'polypeptide(L)'
;MVQLQSLDDTDTDPMVRMGMLSKISKGVAELSKATVNQKKHQIEVRDKANAAADKVEQLASKGGLSGKAVQEIRKAILGIAD
;
A
#
# COMPACT_ATOMS: atom_id res chain seq x y z
N MET A 1 -5.41 -5.54 19.80
CA MET A 1 -6.79 -6.07 19.77
C MET A 1 -7.64 -5.21 20.68
N VAL A 2 -8.71 -4.62 20.16
CA VAL A 2 -9.66 -3.84 20.97
C VAL A 2 -10.39 -4.84 21.87
N GLN A 3 -10.27 -4.70 23.19
CA GLN A 3 -11.04 -5.47 24.18
C GLN A 3 -12.52 -5.07 24.11
N LEU A 4 -13.22 -5.50 23.05
CA LEU A 4 -14.67 -5.36 22.93
C LEU A 4 -15.42 -6.50 23.66
N GLN A 5 -14.69 -7.53 24.11
CA GLN A 5 -15.26 -8.77 24.65
C GLN A 5 -15.42 -8.80 26.17
N SER A 6 -15.00 -7.76 26.90
CA SER A 6 -14.91 -7.82 28.37
C SER A 6 -16.07 -7.16 29.13
N LEU A 7 -17.14 -6.69 28.46
CA LEU A 7 -18.22 -5.93 29.13
C LEU A 7 -19.59 -6.19 28.50
N ASP A 8 -20.04 -7.45 28.49
CA ASP A 8 -21.47 -7.79 28.39
C ASP A 8 -22.25 -7.41 29.68
N ASP A 9 -21.69 -6.56 30.54
CA ASP A 9 -22.41 -5.98 31.67
C ASP A 9 -23.30 -4.85 31.17
N THR A 10 -24.60 -5.11 31.25
CA THR A 10 -25.73 -4.26 30.89
C THR A 10 -25.77 -2.88 31.59
N ASP A 11 -24.76 -2.50 32.37
CA ASP A 11 -24.74 -1.37 33.30
C ASP A 11 -23.67 -0.30 32.97
N THR A 12 -23.37 -0.10 31.69
CA THR A 12 -22.48 0.99 31.24
C THR A 12 -23.29 2.26 30.94
N ASP A 13 -22.97 3.36 31.64
CA ASP A 13 -23.56 4.68 31.42
C ASP A 13 -23.60 5.05 29.92
N PRO A 14 -24.76 5.49 29.37
CA PRO A 14 -24.92 5.89 27.98
C PRO A 14 -23.82 6.85 27.48
N MET A 15 -23.31 7.74 28.32
CA MET A 15 -22.25 8.68 27.96
C MET A 15 -20.89 7.99 27.73
N VAL A 16 -20.60 6.94 28.50
CA VAL A 16 -19.38 6.12 28.33
C VAL A 16 -19.46 5.33 27.03
N ARG A 17 -20.64 4.78 26.70
CA ARG A 17 -20.88 4.08 25.43
C ARG A 17 -20.72 5.01 24.23
N MET A 18 -21.28 6.22 24.26
CA MET A 18 -21.09 7.21 23.21
C MET A 18 -19.61 7.62 23.05
N GLY A 19 -18.89 7.78 24.16
CA GLY A 19 -17.45 8.04 24.14
C GLY A 19 -16.63 6.92 23.49
N MET A 20 -16.97 5.66 23.76
CA MET A 20 -16.34 4.50 23.11
C MET A 20 -16.68 4.41 21.63
N LEU A 21 -17.93 4.63 21.23
CA LEU A 21 -18.34 4.67 19.82
C LEU A 21 -17.59 5.76 19.06
N SER A 22 -17.41 6.95 19.65
CA SER A 22 -16.63 8.04 19.05
C SER A 22 -15.15 7.68 18.89
N LYS A 23 -14.56 6.95 19.84
CA LYS A 23 -13.19 6.43 19.72
C LYS A 23 -13.07 5.39 18.61
N ILE A 24 -14.03 4.47 18.51
CA ILE A 24 -14.08 3.46 17.46
C ILE A 24 -14.23 4.13 16.09
N SER A 25 -15.13 5.08 15.93
CA SER A 25 -15.34 5.78 14.66
C SER A 25 -14.10 6.56 14.22
N LYS A 26 -13.39 7.20 15.16
CA LYS A 26 -12.10 7.85 14.88
C LYS A 26 -11.03 6.84 14.43
N GLY A 27 -10.91 5.72 15.14
CA GLY A 27 -9.97 4.65 14.77
C GLY A 27 -10.26 4.06 13.39
N VAL A 28 -11.53 3.84 13.05
CA VAL A 28 -11.93 3.37 11.70
C VAL A 28 -11.59 4.41 10.63
N ALA A 29 -11.81 5.70 10.90
CA ALA A 29 -11.45 6.77 9.96
C ALA A 29 -9.93 6.87 9.73
N GLU A 30 -9.14 6.75 10.78
CA GLU A 30 -7.67 6.73 10.70
C GLU A 30 -7.15 5.52 9.93
N LEU A 31 -7.68 4.32 10.21
CA LEU A 31 -7.35 3.11 9.47
C LEU A 31 -7.73 3.23 7.99
N SER A 32 -8.91 3.75 7.69
CA SER A 32 -9.36 3.97 6.29
C SER A 32 -8.40 4.91 5.55
N LYS A 33 -7.98 6.00 6.20
CA LYS A 33 -6.99 6.93 5.65
C LYS A 33 -5.63 6.26 5.44
N ALA A 34 -5.17 5.47 6.40
CA ALA A 34 -3.92 4.73 6.30
C ALA A 34 -3.96 3.73 5.13
N THR A 35 -5.06 2.98 4.97
CA THR A 35 -5.23 2.04 3.84
C THR A 35 -5.20 2.75 2.49
N VAL A 36 -5.87 3.90 2.36
CA VAL A 36 -5.84 4.67 1.11
C VAL A 36 -4.43 5.15 0.81
N ASN A 37 -3.71 5.67 1.82
CA ASN A 37 -2.33 6.12 1.65
C ASN A 37 -1.39 4.97 1.28
N GLN A 38 -1.56 3.80 1.90
CA GLN A 38 -0.80 2.60 1.56
C GLN A 38 -1.02 2.20 0.10
N LYS A 39 -2.28 2.18 -0.37
CA LYS A 39 -2.60 1.88 -1.77
C LYS A 39 -2.01 2.91 -2.73
N LYS A 40 -2.11 4.20 -2.42
CA LYS A 40 -1.49 5.27 -3.22
C LYS A 40 0.01 5.07 -3.32
N HIS A 41 0.68 4.82 -2.19
CA HIS A 41 2.11 4.58 -2.16
C HIS A 41 2.50 3.35 -2.99
N GLN A 42 1.74 2.26 -2.89
CA GLN A 42 1.97 1.06 -3.69
C GLN A 42 1.87 1.35 -5.19
N ILE A 43 0.87 2.13 -5.62
CA ILE A 43 0.72 2.55 -7.02
C ILE A 43 1.90 3.43 -7.44
N GLU A 44 2.25 4.44 -6.64
CA GLU A 44 3.36 5.34 -6.93
C GLU A 44 4.70 4.62 -7.07
N VAL A 45 4.98 3.65 -6.19
CA VAL A 45 6.20 2.85 -6.26
C VAL A 45 6.20 1.99 -7.52
N ARG A 46 5.07 1.36 -7.87
CA ARG A 46 4.93 0.57 -9.09
C ARG A 46 5.14 1.43 -10.33
N ASP A 47 4.55 2.62 -10.38
CA ASP A 47 4.66 3.52 -11.53
C ASP A 47 6.08 4.08 -11.66
N LYS A 48 6.76 4.38 -10.54
CA LYS A 48 8.19 4.73 -10.54
C LYS A 48 9.07 3.59 -11.04
N ALA A 49 8.79 2.35 -10.64
CA ALA A 49 9.53 1.18 -11.10
C ALA A 49 9.34 0.96 -12.62
N ASN A 50 8.11 1.08 -13.11
CA ASN A 50 7.82 1.01 -14.56
C ASN A 50 8.54 2.14 -15.32
N ALA A 51 8.46 3.37 -14.85
CA ALA A 51 9.12 4.51 -15.50
C ALA A 51 10.65 4.35 -15.50
N ALA A 52 11.24 3.76 -14.46
CA ALA A 52 12.66 3.43 -14.43
C ALA A 52 12.99 2.34 -15.44
N ALA A 53 12.19 1.28 -15.50
CA ALA A 53 12.36 0.17 -16.44
C ALA A 53 12.29 0.65 -17.90
N ASP A 54 11.30 1.49 -18.23
CA ASP A 54 11.12 2.04 -19.59
C ASP A 54 12.28 2.95 -20.00
N LYS A 55 12.81 3.77 -19.07
CA LYS A 55 14.00 4.61 -19.33
C LYS A 55 15.24 3.78 -19.60
N VAL A 56 15.45 2.72 -18.84
CA VAL A 56 16.59 1.82 -19.04
C VAL A 56 16.44 1.03 -20.35
N GLU A 57 15.23 0.61 -20.70
CA GLU A 57 14.94 -0.02 -21.99
C GLU A 57 15.25 0.90 -23.18
N GLN A 58 14.84 2.17 -23.11
CA GLN A 58 15.18 3.16 -24.13
C GLN A 58 16.69 3.42 -24.21
N LEU A 59 17.40 3.42 -23.08
CA LEU A 59 18.85 3.63 -23.07
C LEU A 59 19.60 2.41 -23.63
N ALA A 60 19.19 1.20 -23.23
CA ALA A 60 19.80 -0.05 -23.66
C ALA A 60 19.58 -0.32 -25.14
N SER A 61 18.37 -0.05 -25.66
CA SER A 61 18.08 -0.13 -27.09
C SER A 61 18.90 0.89 -27.91
N LYS A 62 19.04 2.13 -27.44
CA LYS A 62 19.94 3.13 -28.05
C LYS A 62 21.41 2.71 -28.00
N GLY A 63 21.82 1.99 -26.96
CA GLY A 63 23.16 1.43 -26.80
C GLY A 63 23.46 0.20 -27.66
N GLY A 64 22.51 -0.25 -28.48
CA GLY A 64 22.69 -1.40 -29.38
C GLY A 64 22.58 -2.77 -28.71
N LEU A 65 22.03 -2.85 -27.48
CA LEU A 65 21.74 -4.15 -26.87
C LEU A 65 20.64 -4.88 -27.65
N SER A 66 20.79 -6.20 -27.76
CA SER A 66 19.74 -7.05 -28.34
C SER A 66 18.44 -6.94 -27.54
N GLY A 67 17.29 -6.99 -28.21
CA GLY A 67 15.98 -6.86 -27.56
C GLY A 67 15.74 -7.89 -26.43
N LYS A 68 16.37 -9.07 -26.52
CA LYS A 68 16.36 -10.08 -25.44
C LYS A 68 17.06 -9.57 -24.17
N ALA A 69 18.24 -8.98 -24.30
CA ALA A 69 18.97 -8.43 -23.16
C ALA A 69 18.22 -7.26 -22.51
N VAL A 70 17.55 -6.44 -23.32
CA VAL A 70 16.71 -5.33 -22.83
C VAL A 70 15.53 -5.84 -22.00
N GLN A 71 14.86 -6.90 -22.46
CA GLN A 71 13.75 -7.50 -21.70
C GLN A 71 14.21 -8.15 -20.39
N GLU A 72 15.37 -8.79 -20.37
CA GLU A 72 15.95 -9.35 -19.14
C GLU A 72 16.29 -8.24 -18.13
N ILE A 73 16.87 -7.13 -18.57
CA ILE A 73 17.12 -5.96 -17.71
C ILE A 73 15.81 -5.38 -17.17
N ARG A 74 14.78 -5.30 -18.00
CA ARG A 74 13.43 -4.83 -17.59
C ARG A 74 12.83 -5.73 -16.52
N LYS A 75 12.91 -7.05 -16.67
CA LYS A 75 12.44 -8.03 -15.68
C LYS A 75 13.22 -7.93 -14.36
N ALA A 76 14.54 -7.76 -14.43
CA ALA A 76 15.39 -7.60 -13.26
C ALA A 76 15.04 -6.33 -12.47
N ILE A 77 14.80 -5.20 -13.15
CA ILE A 77 14.38 -3.94 -12.50
C ILE A 77 13.02 -4.07 -11.82
N LEU A 78 12.10 -4.81 -12.44
CA LEU A 78 10.76 -5.05 -11.91
C LEU A 78 10.71 -6.19 -10.88
N GLY A 79 11.83 -6.87 -10.61
CA GLY A 79 11.91 -8.00 -9.67
C GLY A 79 11.09 -9.23 -10.10
N ILE A 80 10.86 -9.39 -11.40
CA ILE A 80 10.11 -10.51 -12.01
C ILE A 80 11.04 -11.52 -12.70
N ALA A 81 12.35 -11.25 -12.69
CA ALA A 81 13.37 -12.24 -13.05
C ALA A 81 13.64 -13.09 -11.80
N ASP A 82 13.45 -14.41 -11.93
CA ASP A 82 13.78 -15.40 -10.90
C ASP A 82 15.23 -15.27 -10.39
#